data_AF-J4G6A3-F1
#
_entry.id   AF-J4G6A3-F1
#
_cell.length_a   1.000
_cell.length_b   1.000
_cell.length_c   1.000
_cell.angle_alpha   90.00
_cell.angle_beta   90.00
_cell.angle_gamma   90.00
#
_symmetry.space_group_name_H-M   'P 1'
#
loop_
_entity.id
_entity.type
_entity.pdbx_description
1 polymer ?
#
loop_
_entity_poly.entity_id
_entity_poly.type
_entity_poly.pdbx_seq_one_letter_code
_entity_poly.pdbx_strand_id
1 'polypeptide(L)'
;MSKAALKARAQVVRILVGAGKAAPTPPIGPALGARGVKSMDFCKEFNARTAHIEPGVPVPTLITIQPDRSFTFVTKTPPTSYFLKKAAGIEKGTGRPGHEMVGTVSLKHVYEIAKIKATDEHLKHLRLEAIASTIIGTAKTLGTEDNSQGVSVTTLWRTIRANKEDRVAKLEWASNGGLGRAVIGKSTFPMADLVRPDPRAPNCRMFNGPDGYQYRWRPGSNSTDVVLQDQNGNVIAFYRSIKPTRYNIGDVYGELHFVRNAGAGVVMHPPLMDTVTVTAMLYRFVMAYGL
;
A
#
# COMPACT_ATOMS: atom_id res chain seq x y z
N MET A 1 13.70 45.42 -47.11
CA MET A 1 12.88 44.29 -46.60
C MET A 1 13.78 43.42 -45.73
N SER A 2 13.68 43.55 -44.40
CA SER A 2 14.62 42.96 -43.44
C SER A 2 14.41 41.44 -43.26
N LYS A 3 15.52 40.69 -43.24
CA LYS A 3 15.60 39.33 -42.70
C LYS A 3 15.39 39.38 -41.18
N ALA A 4 14.15 39.45 -40.69
CA ALA A 4 13.89 39.43 -39.25
C ALA A 4 12.49 38.93 -38.91
N ALA A 5 12.24 37.63 -39.11
CA ALA A 5 11.17 36.91 -38.43
C ALA A 5 11.56 35.44 -38.23
N LEU A 6 12.76 35.20 -37.70
CA LEU A 6 13.07 33.91 -37.09
C LEU A 6 12.19 33.79 -35.85
N LYS A 7 11.10 33.04 -36.00
CA LYS A 7 10.12 32.64 -34.98
C LYS A 7 10.81 32.42 -33.62
N ALA A 8 10.78 33.41 -32.75
CA ALA A 8 11.39 33.34 -31.43
C ALA A 8 10.75 32.18 -30.65
N ARG A 9 11.56 31.19 -30.27
CA ARG A 9 11.09 30.01 -29.54
C ARG A 9 11.03 30.31 -28.05
N ALA A 10 9.96 29.86 -27.39
CA ALA A 10 9.86 29.88 -25.94
C ALA A 10 11.03 29.11 -25.31
N GLN A 11 11.65 29.69 -24.28
CA GLN A 11 12.80 29.11 -23.59
C GLN A 11 12.34 28.53 -22.26
N VAL A 12 12.74 27.29 -21.97
CA VAL A 12 12.39 26.60 -20.73
C VAL A 12 13.61 26.52 -19.82
N VAL A 13 13.48 27.03 -18.61
CA VAL A 13 14.52 26.99 -17.56
C VAL A 13 14.03 26.11 -16.42
N ARG A 14 14.88 25.17 -15.98
CA ARG A 14 14.59 24.27 -14.85
C ARG A 14 15.44 24.71 -13.68
N ILE A 15 14.79 25.07 -12.57
CA ILE A 15 15.49 25.44 -11.33
C ILE A 15 14.97 24.61 -10.15
N LEU A 16 15.84 24.41 -9.17
CA LEU A 16 15.50 23.79 -7.89
C LEU A 16 15.62 24.87 -6.81
N VAL A 17 14.52 25.16 -6.12
CA VAL A 17 14.47 26.23 -5.12
C VAL A 17 13.79 25.70 -3.87
N GLY A 18 14.31 26.05 -2.69
CA GLY A 18 13.67 25.73 -1.43
C GLY A 18 12.36 26.50 -1.27
N ALA A 19 11.28 25.82 -0.86
CA ALA A 19 10.00 26.44 -0.56
C ALA A 19 10.15 27.63 0.40
N GLY A 20 9.49 28.75 0.09
CA GLY A 20 9.53 29.98 0.89
C GLY A 20 10.90 30.69 1.00
N LYS A 21 11.94 30.20 0.31
CA LYS A 21 13.32 30.73 0.38
C LYS A 21 13.85 31.23 -0.97
N ALA A 22 12.98 31.56 -1.93
CA ALA A 22 13.43 32.16 -3.19
C ALA A 22 13.93 33.59 -2.97
N ALA A 23 15.17 33.85 -3.39
CA ALA A 23 15.81 35.15 -3.34
C ALA A 23 16.47 35.46 -4.70
N PRO A 24 16.57 36.74 -5.12
CA PRO A 24 17.20 37.14 -6.39
C PRO A 24 18.73 37.01 -6.39
N THR A 25 19.30 36.22 -5.48
CA THR A 25 20.72 35.86 -5.41
C THR A 25 21.05 34.74 -6.42
N PRO A 26 22.34 34.49 -6.74
CA PRO A 26 22.74 33.27 -7.44
C PRO A 26 22.20 32.06 -6.69
N PRO A 27 21.50 31.10 -7.33
CA PRO A 27 21.44 30.81 -8.77
C PRO A 27 20.27 31.44 -9.57
N ILE A 28 19.26 32.00 -8.90
CA ILE A 28 18.02 32.47 -9.55
C ILE A 28 18.24 33.78 -10.30
N GLY A 29 18.93 34.73 -9.66
CA GLY A 29 19.23 36.06 -10.22
C GLY A 29 19.93 35.99 -11.58
N PRO A 30 21.09 35.31 -11.69
CA PRO A 30 21.80 35.15 -12.97
C PRO A 30 21.02 34.34 -14.01
N ALA A 31 20.37 33.24 -13.60
CA ALA A 31 19.67 32.34 -14.54
C ALA A 31 18.49 33.01 -15.25
N LEU A 32 17.72 33.83 -14.53
CA LEU A 32 16.58 34.57 -15.08
C LEU A 32 17.00 35.92 -15.68
N GLY A 33 17.97 36.60 -15.06
CA GLY A 33 18.50 37.88 -15.51
C GLY A 33 19.17 37.81 -16.89
N ALA A 34 19.93 36.74 -17.16
CA ALA A 34 20.53 36.50 -18.48
C ALA A 34 19.50 36.34 -19.61
N ARG A 35 18.23 36.05 -19.27
CA ARG A 35 17.12 35.90 -20.22
C ARG A 35 16.16 37.10 -20.22
N GLY A 36 16.49 38.17 -19.48
CA GLY A 36 15.70 39.40 -19.44
C GLY A 36 14.40 39.30 -18.64
N VAL A 37 14.29 38.33 -17.73
CA VAL A 37 13.12 38.11 -16.87
C VAL A 37 13.31 38.81 -15.52
N LYS A 38 12.25 39.41 -14.98
CA LYS A 38 12.26 40.05 -13.66
C LYS A 38 12.31 39.01 -12.53
N SER A 39 13.52 38.67 -12.08
CA SER A 39 13.77 37.67 -11.04
C SER A 39 13.07 37.98 -9.71
N MET A 40 12.88 39.25 -9.38
CA MET A 40 12.22 39.66 -8.12
C MET A 40 10.73 39.32 -8.09
N ASP A 41 10.04 39.48 -9.22
CA ASP A 41 8.61 39.16 -9.34
C ASP A 41 8.40 37.64 -9.22
N PHE A 42 9.27 36.86 -9.86
CA PHE A 42 9.30 35.40 -9.71
C PHE A 42 9.50 34.98 -8.24
N CYS A 43 10.47 35.56 -7.53
CA CYS A 43 10.74 35.19 -6.12
C CYS A 43 9.53 35.46 -5.21
N LYS A 44 8.84 36.59 -5.40
CA LYS A 44 7.63 36.92 -4.62
C LYS A 44 6.50 35.93 -4.90
N GLU A 45 6.22 35.68 -6.17
CA GLU A 45 5.13 34.78 -6.57
C GLU A 45 5.43 33.33 -6.16
N PHE A 46 6.67 32.88 -6.30
CA PHE A 46 7.09 31.55 -5.88
C PHE A 46 6.95 31.35 -4.36
N ASN A 47 7.40 32.31 -3.55
CA ASN A 47 7.27 32.22 -2.10
C ASN A 47 5.80 32.24 -1.65
N ALA A 48 4.95 33.04 -2.31
CA ALA A 48 3.51 33.04 -2.04
C ALA A 48 2.85 31.69 -2.40
N ARG A 49 3.16 31.12 -3.56
CA ARG A 49 2.62 29.81 -3.98
C ARG A 49 3.12 28.66 -3.11
N THR A 50 4.35 28.74 -2.59
CA THR A 50 4.96 27.67 -1.77
C THR A 50 4.78 27.86 -0.27
N ALA A 51 4.03 28.86 0.18
CA ALA A 51 3.84 29.16 1.61
C ALA A 51 3.17 28.03 2.42
N HIS A 52 2.44 27.13 1.76
CA HIS A 52 1.80 25.97 2.37
C HIS A 52 2.76 24.77 2.56
N ILE A 53 3.96 24.83 2.00
CA ILE A 53 4.99 23.79 2.08
C ILE A 53 6.00 24.18 3.15
N GLU A 54 6.50 23.20 3.89
CA GLU A 54 7.54 23.42 4.91
C GLU A 54 8.75 24.18 4.31
N PRO A 55 9.21 25.27 4.96
CA PRO A 55 10.29 26.10 4.43
C PRO A 55 11.57 25.32 4.18
N GLY A 56 12.16 25.49 3.00
CA GLY A 56 13.41 24.84 2.61
C GLY A 56 13.27 23.46 1.96
N VAL A 57 12.05 22.90 1.86
CA VAL A 57 11.80 21.71 1.04
C VAL A 57 12.16 22.02 -0.43
N PRO A 58 12.96 21.20 -1.13
CA PRO A 58 13.36 21.46 -2.51
C PRO A 58 12.18 21.27 -3.46
N VAL A 59 11.74 22.35 -4.11
CA VAL A 59 10.63 22.40 -5.07
C VAL A 59 11.18 22.61 -6.49
N PRO A 60 11.10 21.59 -7.36
CA PRO A 60 11.48 21.74 -8.76
C PRO A 60 10.49 22.65 -9.48
N THR A 61 11.00 23.66 -10.17
CA THR A 61 10.18 24.65 -10.87
C THR A 61 10.60 24.73 -12.33
N LEU A 62 9.60 24.66 -13.21
CA LEU A 62 9.77 24.82 -14.64
C LEU A 62 9.30 26.22 -15.03
N ILE A 63 10.20 27.05 -15.54
CA ILE A 63 9.92 28.42 -15.95
C ILE A 63 9.94 28.46 -17.48
N THR A 64 8.83 28.86 -18.08
CA THR A 64 8.70 29.07 -19.52
C THR A 64 8.73 30.56 -19.80
N ILE A 65 9.75 30.98 -20.54
CA ILE A 65 10.00 32.36 -20.93
C ILE A 65 9.53 32.53 -22.37
N GLN A 66 8.59 33.43 -22.58
CA GLN A 66 8.04 33.74 -23.88
C GLN A 66 8.93 34.78 -24.61
N PRO A 67 8.82 34.88 -25.95
CA PRO A 67 9.57 35.85 -26.73
C PRO A 67 9.41 37.32 -26.34
N ASP A 68 8.24 37.66 -25.77
CA ASP A 68 7.90 38.99 -25.26
C ASP A 68 8.51 39.28 -23.87
N ARG A 69 9.37 38.38 -23.36
CA ARG A 69 9.98 38.41 -22.02
C ARG A 69 8.98 38.24 -20.88
N SER A 70 7.73 37.87 -21.17
CA SER A 70 6.82 37.37 -20.15
C SER A 70 7.27 35.97 -19.70
N PHE A 71 6.93 35.61 -18.47
CA PHE A 71 7.24 34.29 -17.93
C PHE A 71 6.01 33.65 -17.31
N THR A 72 5.95 32.34 -17.40
CA THR A 72 5.01 31.50 -16.66
C THR A 72 5.81 30.42 -15.96
N PHE A 73 5.35 29.95 -14.80
CA PHE A 73 6.04 28.86 -14.13
C PHE A 73 5.07 27.86 -13.51
N VAL A 74 5.53 26.61 -13.49
CA VAL A 74 4.83 25.48 -12.87
C VAL A 74 5.75 24.89 -11.81
N THR A 75 5.25 24.86 -10.58
CA THR A 75 5.90 24.18 -9.45
C THR A 75 5.47 22.73 -9.41
N LYS A 76 6.42 21.82 -9.28
CA LYS A 76 6.16 20.38 -9.11
C LYS A 76 6.33 19.97 -7.66
N THR A 77 5.75 18.83 -7.27
CA THR A 77 6.04 18.25 -5.96
C THR A 77 7.54 17.99 -5.78
N PRO A 78 8.04 18.00 -4.53
CA PRO A 78 9.44 17.68 -4.24
C PRO A 78 9.89 16.33 -4.83
N PRO A 79 11.19 16.17 -5.11
CA PRO A 79 11.74 14.92 -5.62
C PRO A 79 11.38 13.74 -4.71
N THR A 80 11.11 12.57 -5.31
CA THR A 80 10.80 11.34 -4.55
C THR A 80 11.94 10.99 -3.60
N SER A 81 13.19 11.23 -4.00
CA SER A 81 14.37 11.03 -3.17
C SER A 81 14.36 11.87 -1.89
N TYR A 82 13.83 13.10 -1.93
CA TYR A 82 13.71 13.93 -0.73
C TYR A 82 12.71 13.33 0.26
N PHE A 83 11.54 12.90 -0.23
CA PHE A 83 10.53 12.27 0.62
C PHE A 83 11.00 10.95 1.22
N LEU A 84 11.67 10.11 0.43
CA LEU A 84 12.20 8.82 0.90
C LEU A 84 13.30 9.01 1.95
N LYS A 85 14.20 9.98 1.73
CA LYS A 85 15.23 10.35 2.72
C LYS A 85 14.63 10.83 4.03
N LYS A 86 13.61 11.71 3.96
CA LYS A 86 12.89 12.20 5.14
C LYS A 86 12.17 11.06 5.88
N ALA A 87 11.52 10.15 5.14
CA ALA A 87 10.82 9.00 5.73
C ALA A 87 11.79 7.97 6.34
N ALA A 88 12.98 7.78 5.76
CA ALA A 88 14.02 6.89 6.27
C ALA A 88 14.92 7.54 7.34
N GLY A 89 14.77 8.84 7.60
CA GLY A 89 15.61 9.57 8.56
C GLY A 89 17.08 9.72 8.13
N ILE A 90 17.36 9.72 6.81
CA ILE A 90 18.74 9.75 6.26
C ILE A 90 19.02 11.02 5.45
N GLU A 91 20.24 11.53 5.52
CA GLU A 91 20.65 12.73 4.77
C GLU A 91 21.20 12.38 3.37
N LYS A 92 21.97 11.30 3.27
CA LYS A 92 22.60 10.80 2.04
C LYS A 92 22.07 9.42 1.69
N GLY A 93 21.88 9.18 0.39
CA GLY A 93 21.56 7.86 -0.12
C GLY A 93 22.82 7.01 -0.29
N THR A 94 22.65 5.77 -0.74
CA THR A 94 23.75 4.85 -1.01
C THR A 94 24.70 5.35 -2.11
N GLY A 95 26.00 5.14 -1.91
CA GLY A 95 27.03 5.34 -2.94
C GLY A 95 27.10 4.20 -3.95
N ARG A 96 26.52 3.03 -3.62
CA ARG A 96 26.46 1.83 -4.47
C ARG A 96 25.02 1.31 -4.55
N PRO A 97 24.21 1.82 -5.49
CA PRO A 97 22.83 1.40 -5.69
C PRO A 97 22.71 -0.12 -5.82
N GLY A 98 21.79 -0.74 -5.06
CA GLY A 98 21.53 -2.18 -5.09
C GLY A 98 22.47 -3.07 -4.27
N HIS A 99 23.58 -2.53 -3.74
CA HIS A 99 24.52 -3.30 -2.92
C HIS A 99 24.53 -2.86 -1.45
N GLU A 100 24.42 -1.56 -1.19
CA GLU A 100 24.45 -1.00 0.16
C GLU A 100 23.09 -0.43 0.53
N MET A 101 22.55 -0.89 1.66
CA MET A 101 21.29 -0.42 2.21
C MET A 101 21.53 0.62 3.29
N VAL A 102 20.88 1.78 3.17
CA VAL A 102 21.13 2.98 3.99
C VAL A 102 19.85 3.44 4.71
N GLY A 103 18.83 2.58 4.84
CA GLY A 103 17.65 2.89 5.64
C GLY A 103 16.45 2.03 5.30
N THR A 104 15.39 2.16 6.09
CA THR A 104 14.13 1.44 5.85
C THR A 104 12.98 2.43 5.68
N VAL A 105 12.07 2.14 4.75
CA VAL A 105 10.84 2.94 4.54
C VAL A 105 9.67 1.97 4.55
N SER A 106 8.61 2.27 5.30
CA SER A 106 7.42 1.40 5.31
C SER A 106 6.50 1.67 4.12
N LEU A 107 5.72 0.66 3.72
CA LEU A 107 4.67 0.78 2.71
C LEU A 107 3.67 1.91 2.98
N LYS A 108 3.38 2.21 4.26
CA LYS A 108 2.53 3.35 4.64
C LYS A 108 3.12 4.67 4.14
N HIS A 109 4.42 4.89 4.35
CA HIS A 109 5.10 6.09 3.86
C HIS A 109 5.14 6.11 2.33
N VAL A 110 5.38 4.97 1.66
CA VAL A 110 5.33 4.88 0.19
C VAL A 110 3.96 5.32 -0.34
N TYR A 111 2.89 4.87 0.29
CA TYR A 111 1.53 5.20 -0.10
C TYR A 111 1.18 6.68 0.15
N GLU A 112 1.62 7.25 1.27
CA GLU A 112 1.47 8.68 1.57
C GLU A 112 2.25 9.54 0.56
N ILE A 113 3.48 9.15 0.21
CA ILE A 113 4.27 9.82 -0.83
C ILE A 113 3.56 9.71 -2.18
N ALA A 114 2.99 8.54 -2.51
CA ALA A 114 2.23 8.35 -3.75
C ALA A 114 1.02 9.28 -3.84
N LYS A 115 0.27 9.46 -2.75
CA LYS A 115 -0.85 10.41 -2.68
C LYS A 115 -0.41 11.85 -2.93
N ILE A 116 0.69 12.27 -2.32
CA ILE A 116 1.25 13.61 -2.52
C ILE A 116 1.65 13.79 -3.99
N LYS A 117 2.40 12.83 -4.56
CA LYS A 117 2.84 12.90 -5.96
C LYS A 117 1.69 12.84 -6.97
N ALA A 118 0.60 12.13 -6.65
CA ALA A 118 -0.58 12.06 -7.52
C ALA A 118 -1.26 13.43 -7.72
N THR A 119 -0.98 14.42 -6.88
CA THR A 119 -1.46 15.80 -7.10
C THR A 119 -0.78 16.50 -8.28
N ASP A 120 0.40 16.04 -8.70
CA ASP A 120 1.10 16.60 -9.85
C ASP A 120 0.30 16.36 -11.14
N GLU A 121 0.17 17.41 -11.94
CA GLU A 121 -0.64 17.40 -13.17
C GLU A 121 -0.27 16.27 -14.14
N HIS A 122 1.02 15.98 -14.27
CA HIS A 122 1.53 14.92 -15.14
C HIS A 122 1.33 13.50 -14.60
N LEU A 123 0.86 13.32 -13.35
CA LEU A 123 0.63 12.01 -12.74
C LEU A 123 -0.86 11.71 -12.50
N LYS A 124 -1.76 12.69 -12.70
CA LYS A 124 -3.21 12.54 -12.47
C LYS A 124 -3.88 11.43 -13.27
N HIS A 125 -3.30 11.02 -14.40
CA HIS A 125 -3.84 9.96 -15.26
C HIS A 125 -3.39 8.55 -14.86
N LEU A 126 -2.43 8.43 -13.94
CA LEU A 126 -1.92 7.15 -13.48
C LEU A 126 -2.68 6.69 -12.23
N ARG A 127 -2.92 5.38 -12.14
CA ARG A 127 -3.48 4.79 -10.92
C ARG A 127 -2.46 4.88 -9.78
N LEU A 128 -2.96 4.95 -8.56
CA LEU A 128 -2.14 5.19 -7.37
C LEU A 128 -1.13 4.05 -7.13
N GLU A 129 -1.47 2.82 -7.52
CA GLU A 129 -0.60 1.64 -7.44
C GLU A 129 0.61 1.76 -8.38
N ALA A 130 0.42 2.34 -9.58
CA ALA A 130 1.51 2.55 -10.54
C ALA A 130 2.49 3.62 -10.02
N ILE A 131 1.97 4.68 -9.40
CA ILE A 131 2.77 5.72 -8.76
C ILE A 131 3.56 5.13 -7.58
N ALA A 132 2.91 4.33 -6.73
CA ALA A 132 3.57 3.65 -5.61
C ALA A 132 4.69 2.71 -6.09
N SER A 133 4.45 1.92 -7.15
CA SER A 133 5.47 1.05 -7.75
C SER A 133 6.71 1.82 -8.22
N THR A 134 6.49 2.99 -8.84
CA THR A 134 7.59 3.88 -9.29
C THR A 134 8.40 4.41 -8.10
N ILE A 135 7.73 4.74 -6.99
CA ILE A 135 8.38 5.20 -5.75
C ILE A 135 9.20 4.07 -5.13
N ILE A 136 8.69 2.84 -5.10
CA ILE A 136 9.42 1.66 -4.63
C ILE A 136 10.68 1.43 -5.47
N GLY A 137 10.58 1.56 -6.80
CA GLY A 137 11.75 1.49 -7.68
C GLY A 137 12.81 2.52 -7.31
N THR A 138 12.38 3.75 -7.00
CA THR A 138 13.28 4.82 -6.54
C THR A 138 13.91 4.52 -5.18
N ALA A 139 13.13 3.96 -4.24
CA ALA A 139 13.62 3.55 -2.92
C ALA A 139 14.74 2.50 -3.03
N LYS A 140 14.58 1.51 -3.90
CA LYS A 140 15.63 0.50 -4.17
C LYS A 140 16.93 1.14 -4.65
N THR A 141 16.85 2.11 -5.57
CA THR A 141 18.06 2.82 -6.07
C THR A 141 18.74 3.69 -5.01
N LEU A 142 17.99 4.20 -4.03
CA LEU A 142 18.53 4.98 -2.91
C LEU A 142 19.17 4.10 -1.83
N GLY A 143 19.03 2.78 -1.93
CA GLY A 143 19.46 1.83 -0.90
C GLY A 143 18.51 1.80 0.28
N THR A 144 17.29 2.35 0.17
CA THR A 144 16.29 2.17 1.23
C THR A 144 15.52 0.89 0.94
N GLU A 145 15.51 -0.04 1.89
CA GLU A 145 14.63 -1.20 1.79
C GLU A 145 13.21 -0.82 2.14
N ASP A 146 12.26 -1.41 1.42
CA ASP A 146 10.90 -1.49 1.96
C ASP A 146 11.02 -2.30 3.24
N ASN A 147 10.50 -1.79 4.35
CA ASN A 147 10.40 -2.55 5.60
C ASN A 147 9.32 -3.63 5.45
N SER A 148 9.54 -4.53 4.50
CA SER A 148 8.92 -5.85 4.37
C SER A 148 9.46 -6.83 5.42
N GLN A 149 10.47 -6.45 6.20
CA GLN A 149 10.83 -7.10 7.46
C GLN A 149 9.79 -6.84 8.56
N GLY A 150 8.93 -5.84 8.37
CA GLY A 150 7.62 -5.81 9.00
C GLY A 150 6.75 -6.88 8.35
N VAL A 151 6.99 -8.15 8.69
CA VAL A 151 6.02 -9.23 8.42
C VAL A 151 4.69 -8.67 8.89
N SER A 152 3.76 -8.42 7.95
CA SER A 152 2.41 -8.06 8.35
C SER A 152 1.89 -9.29 9.08
N VAL A 153 1.78 -9.17 10.40
CA VAL A 153 1.33 -10.26 11.26
C VAL A 153 -0.10 -9.95 11.69
N THR A 154 -1.05 -10.76 11.22
CA THR A 154 -2.40 -10.75 11.77
C THR A 154 -2.52 -11.86 12.80
N THR A 155 -2.75 -11.50 14.06
CA THR A 155 -3.00 -12.49 15.12
C THR A 155 -4.49 -12.67 15.29
N LEU A 156 -4.94 -13.92 15.23
CA LEU A 156 -6.33 -14.31 15.47
C LEU A 156 -6.49 -14.75 16.91
N TRP A 157 -7.43 -14.11 17.59
CA TRP A 157 -7.77 -14.37 18.99
C TRP A 157 -9.19 -14.92 19.07
N ARG A 158 -9.41 -15.81 20.03
CA ARG A 158 -10.73 -16.33 20.41
C ARG A 158 -10.94 -16.03 21.88
N THR A 159 -12.08 -15.42 22.19
CA THR A 159 -12.51 -15.25 23.58
C THR A 159 -13.19 -16.53 24.08
N ILE A 160 -12.65 -17.15 25.13
CA ILE A 160 -13.22 -18.37 25.75
C ILE A 160 -14.19 -18.00 26.87
N ARG A 161 -13.86 -16.98 27.68
CA ARG A 161 -14.70 -16.40 28.74
C ARG A 161 -14.48 -14.89 28.78
N ALA A 162 -15.33 -14.15 29.47
CA ALA A 162 -15.05 -12.74 29.77
C ALA A 162 -13.62 -12.63 30.37
N ASN A 163 -12.76 -11.86 29.70
CA ASN A 163 -11.35 -11.63 30.04
C ASN A 163 -10.39 -12.82 29.90
N LYS A 164 -10.78 -13.92 29.24
CA LYS A 164 -9.88 -15.03 28.90
C LYS A 164 -9.85 -15.25 27.40
N GLU A 165 -8.77 -14.80 26.78
CA GLU A 165 -8.52 -14.93 25.35
C GLU A 165 -7.44 -15.97 25.08
N ASP A 166 -7.59 -16.66 23.96
CA ASP A 166 -6.68 -17.67 23.47
C ASP A 166 -6.27 -17.33 22.04
N ARG A 167 -4.99 -17.56 21.72
CA ARG A 167 -4.46 -17.28 20.38
C ARG A 167 -4.78 -18.47 19.48
N VAL A 168 -5.64 -18.24 18.50
CA VAL A 168 -6.03 -19.24 17.50
C VAL A 168 -4.93 -19.44 16.48
N ALA A 169 -4.42 -18.35 15.91
CA ALA A 169 -3.39 -18.41 14.88
C ALA A 169 -2.60 -17.11 14.74
N LYS A 170 -1.42 -17.22 14.13
CA LYS A 170 -0.61 -16.10 13.66
C LYS A 170 -0.48 -16.20 12.14
N LEU A 171 -0.93 -15.19 11.41
CA LEU A 171 -0.84 -15.09 9.96
C LEU A 171 0.31 -14.17 9.60
N GLU A 172 1.34 -14.72 8.97
CA GLU A 172 2.51 -14.00 8.46
C GLU A 172 2.31 -13.77 6.96
N TRP A 173 1.88 -12.57 6.57
CA TRP A 173 1.58 -12.25 5.17
C TRP A 173 2.85 -12.08 4.34
N ALA A 174 2.76 -12.38 3.05
CA ALA A 174 3.87 -12.15 2.13
C ALA A 174 4.09 -10.65 1.88
N SER A 175 5.34 -10.26 1.64
CA SER A 175 5.74 -8.87 1.41
C SER A 175 5.08 -8.23 0.18
N ASN A 176 4.62 -9.03 -0.77
CA ASN A 176 3.89 -8.61 -1.96
C ASN A 176 2.37 -8.41 -1.72
N GLY A 177 1.90 -8.51 -0.47
CA GLY A 177 0.48 -8.45 -0.11
C GLY A 177 -0.31 -9.73 -0.40
N GLY A 178 0.37 -10.80 -0.81
CA GLY A 178 -0.21 -12.11 -1.07
C GLY A 178 -0.21 -13.04 0.14
N LEU A 179 -0.63 -14.28 -0.11
CA LEU A 179 -0.65 -15.36 0.88
C LEU A 179 0.77 -15.71 1.35
N GLY A 180 0.97 -15.78 2.68
CA GLY A 180 2.22 -16.17 3.31
C GLY A 180 2.09 -17.47 4.10
N ARG A 181 2.38 -17.44 5.41
CA ARG A 181 2.37 -18.60 6.30
C ARG A 181 1.39 -18.42 7.46
N ALA A 182 0.67 -19.47 7.83
CA ALA A 182 -0.19 -19.50 9.00
C ALA A 182 0.43 -20.42 10.07
N VAL A 183 0.58 -19.92 11.29
CA VAL A 183 0.99 -20.70 12.46
C VAL A 183 -0.25 -20.97 13.31
N ILE A 184 -0.64 -22.24 13.41
CA ILE A 184 -1.80 -22.71 14.19
C ILE A 184 -1.28 -23.65 15.27
N GLY A 185 -1.39 -23.25 16.53
CA GLY A 185 -0.75 -23.97 17.64
C GLY A 185 0.77 -24.08 17.45
N LYS A 186 1.29 -25.31 17.32
CA LYS A 186 2.71 -25.60 17.09
C LYS A 186 3.06 -25.82 15.61
N SER A 187 2.05 -25.85 14.74
CA SER A 187 2.21 -26.22 13.34
C SER A 187 2.20 -24.99 12.45
N THR A 188 3.06 -25.00 11.43
CA THR A 188 3.16 -23.93 10.44
C THR A 188 2.76 -24.47 9.08
N PHE A 189 1.82 -23.78 8.42
CA PHE A 189 1.27 -24.16 7.13
C PHE A 189 1.45 -23.01 6.11
N PRO A 190 1.76 -23.30 4.84
CA PRO A 190 1.58 -22.32 3.78
C PRO A 190 0.10 -21.94 3.71
N MET A 191 -0.23 -20.64 3.70
CA MET A 191 -1.63 -20.21 3.59
C MET A 191 -2.27 -20.75 2.32
N ALA A 192 -1.52 -20.88 1.23
CA ALA A 192 -1.99 -21.46 -0.03
C ALA A 192 -2.56 -22.88 0.12
N ASP A 193 -2.01 -23.71 1.02
CA ASP A 193 -2.50 -25.07 1.27
C ASP A 193 -3.84 -25.09 2.03
N LEU A 194 -4.14 -24.01 2.76
CA LEU A 194 -5.38 -23.84 3.52
C LEU A 194 -6.53 -23.29 2.65
N VAL A 195 -6.25 -22.83 1.43
CA VAL A 195 -7.23 -22.26 0.50
C VAL A 195 -6.96 -22.68 -0.94
N ARG A 196 -6.71 -23.97 -1.16
CA ARG A 196 -6.47 -24.50 -2.51
C ARG A 196 -7.73 -24.36 -3.37
N PRO A 197 -7.63 -23.89 -4.63
CA PRO A 197 -8.77 -23.87 -5.53
C PRO A 197 -9.30 -25.28 -5.77
N ASP A 198 -10.62 -25.44 -5.76
CA ASP A 198 -11.24 -26.69 -6.18
C ASP A 198 -11.29 -26.76 -7.71
N PRO A 199 -10.63 -27.77 -8.35
CA PRO A 199 -10.65 -27.89 -9.80
C PRO A 199 -12.05 -28.20 -10.37
N ARG A 200 -12.98 -28.68 -9.55
CA ARG A 200 -14.33 -29.10 -9.98
C ARG A 200 -15.37 -27.99 -9.85
N ALA A 201 -15.11 -26.95 -9.07
CA ALA A 201 -16.10 -25.92 -8.78
C ALA A 201 -15.46 -24.53 -8.63
N PRO A 202 -15.82 -23.55 -9.48
CA PRO A 202 -15.34 -22.18 -9.31
C PRO A 202 -15.83 -21.60 -7.98
N ASN A 203 -15.05 -20.70 -7.39
CA ASN A 203 -15.31 -20.06 -6.08
C ASN A 203 -15.36 -21.01 -4.88
N CYS A 204 -14.96 -22.27 -5.04
CA CYS A 204 -14.78 -23.20 -3.93
C CYS A 204 -13.30 -23.30 -3.56
N ARG A 205 -12.99 -23.41 -2.26
CA ARG A 205 -11.62 -23.66 -1.77
C ARG A 205 -11.60 -24.88 -0.87
N MET A 206 -10.54 -25.66 -0.96
CA MET A 206 -10.36 -26.91 -0.24
C MET A 206 -9.13 -26.85 0.65
N PHE A 207 -9.17 -27.57 1.77
CA PHE A 207 -8.04 -27.79 2.66
C PHE A 207 -8.15 -29.16 3.32
N ASN A 208 -7.05 -29.63 3.90
CA ASN A 208 -7.05 -30.83 4.71
C ASN A 208 -7.07 -30.41 6.18
N GLY A 209 -7.99 -30.98 6.95
CA GLY A 209 -8.07 -30.76 8.39
C GLY A 209 -6.94 -31.47 9.15
N PRO A 210 -6.76 -31.14 10.43
CA PRO A 210 -5.79 -31.80 11.31
C PRO A 210 -6.09 -33.28 11.56
N ASP A 211 -7.30 -33.72 11.26
CA ASP A 211 -7.77 -35.12 11.27
C ASP A 211 -7.40 -35.88 9.98
N GLY A 212 -6.81 -35.21 9.00
CA GLY A 212 -6.45 -35.79 7.70
C GLY A 212 -7.58 -35.81 6.67
N TYR A 213 -8.79 -35.39 7.03
CA TYR A 213 -9.93 -35.36 6.11
C TYR A 213 -9.94 -34.07 5.28
N GLN A 214 -10.55 -34.14 4.10
CA GLN A 214 -10.67 -33.01 3.20
C GLN A 214 -11.97 -32.24 3.45
N TYR A 215 -11.84 -30.92 3.51
CA TYR A 215 -12.94 -29.99 3.73
C TYR A 215 -13.03 -28.97 2.60
N ARG A 216 -14.23 -28.44 2.37
CA ARG A 216 -14.51 -27.50 1.28
C ARG A 216 -15.34 -26.30 1.75
N TRP A 217 -14.80 -25.11 1.53
CA TRP A 217 -15.54 -23.85 1.61
C TRP A 217 -16.22 -23.54 0.27
N ARG A 218 -17.49 -23.18 0.31
CA ARG A 218 -18.26 -22.75 -0.87
C ARG A 218 -19.30 -21.66 -0.53
N PRO A 219 -19.80 -20.92 -1.51
CA PRO A 219 -20.96 -20.04 -1.31
C PRO A 219 -22.20 -20.85 -0.88
N GLY A 220 -22.99 -20.30 0.04
CA GLY A 220 -24.29 -20.85 0.44
C GLY A 220 -25.35 -20.74 -0.67
N SER A 221 -26.44 -21.51 -0.54
CA SER A 221 -27.54 -21.51 -1.52
C SER A 221 -28.45 -20.28 -1.41
N ASN A 222 -28.64 -19.76 -0.19
CA ASN A 222 -29.47 -18.59 0.07
C ASN A 222 -28.66 -17.52 0.81
N SER A 223 -28.40 -16.39 0.15
CA SER A 223 -27.73 -15.20 0.69
C SER A 223 -26.26 -15.38 1.10
N THR A 224 -25.62 -14.26 1.44
CA THR A 224 -24.19 -13.93 1.69
C THR A 224 -23.34 -14.88 2.54
N ASP A 225 -23.88 -16.01 2.95
CA ASP A 225 -23.25 -16.98 3.83
C ASP A 225 -22.27 -17.85 3.04
N VAL A 226 -21.16 -18.20 3.70
CA VAL A 226 -20.18 -19.16 3.20
C VAL A 226 -20.31 -20.43 4.03
N VAL A 227 -20.43 -21.59 3.40
CA VAL A 227 -20.61 -22.86 4.09
C VAL A 227 -19.38 -23.75 3.97
N LEU A 228 -19.07 -24.46 5.04
CA LEU A 228 -18.05 -25.50 5.10
C LEU A 228 -18.71 -26.86 4.98
N GLN A 229 -18.21 -27.67 4.05
CA GLN A 229 -18.63 -29.04 3.85
C GLN A 229 -17.53 -30.03 4.23
N ASP A 230 -17.95 -31.17 4.79
CA ASP A 230 -17.10 -32.34 4.98
C ASP A 230 -16.93 -33.14 3.67
N GLN A 231 -16.16 -34.23 3.72
CA GLN A 231 -15.94 -35.13 2.58
C GLN A 231 -17.21 -35.81 2.06
N ASN A 232 -18.25 -35.90 2.89
CA ASN A 232 -19.54 -36.50 2.55
C ASN A 232 -20.53 -35.47 1.98
N GLY A 233 -20.14 -34.18 1.92
CA GLY A 233 -20.97 -33.08 1.44
C GLY A 233 -21.89 -32.47 2.51
N ASN A 234 -21.81 -32.92 3.76
CA ASN A 234 -22.61 -32.36 4.85
C ASN A 234 -22.07 -31.00 5.26
N VAL A 235 -22.97 -30.06 5.53
CA VAL A 235 -22.61 -28.73 6.04
C VAL A 235 -22.29 -28.84 7.53
N ILE A 236 -21.06 -28.50 7.90
CA ILE A 236 -20.55 -28.60 9.27
C ILE A 236 -20.33 -27.25 9.96
N ALA A 237 -20.13 -26.19 9.18
CA ALA A 237 -20.04 -24.83 9.68
C ALA A 237 -20.52 -23.84 8.61
N PHE A 238 -20.90 -22.64 9.04
CA PHE A 238 -21.17 -21.55 8.13
C PHE A 238 -20.70 -20.22 8.71
N TYR A 239 -20.22 -19.35 7.83
CA TYR A 239 -19.81 -17.99 8.13
C TYR A 239 -20.84 -17.02 7.57
N ARG A 240 -21.34 -16.13 8.43
CA ARG A 240 -22.27 -15.06 8.07
C ARG A 240 -21.60 -13.71 8.23
N SER A 241 -21.55 -12.93 7.16
CA SER A 241 -21.12 -11.53 7.25
C SER A 241 -22.22 -10.72 7.94
N ILE A 242 -21.88 -9.97 8.99
CA ILE A 242 -22.83 -9.08 9.67
C ILE A 242 -22.43 -7.62 9.42
N LYS A 243 -23.36 -6.69 9.64
CA LYS A 243 -23.01 -5.26 9.67
C LYS A 243 -22.03 -5.04 10.83
N PRO A 244 -20.95 -4.23 10.63
CA PRO A 244 -19.99 -3.96 11.68
C PRO A 244 -20.70 -3.51 12.95
N THR A 245 -20.62 -4.34 13.99
CA THR A 245 -21.26 -4.09 15.29
C THR A 245 -20.16 -3.98 16.33
N ARG A 246 -20.17 -2.89 17.10
CA ARG A 246 -19.14 -2.65 18.10
C ARG A 246 -19.52 -3.31 19.42
N TYR A 247 -18.67 -4.23 19.87
CA TYR A 247 -18.75 -4.85 21.19
C TYR A 247 -17.66 -4.28 22.10
N ASN A 248 -17.72 -4.58 23.39
CA ASN A 248 -16.68 -4.19 24.36
C ASN A 248 -15.28 -4.70 24.00
N ILE A 249 -15.20 -5.73 23.13
CA ILE A 249 -13.99 -6.44 22.73
C ILE A 249 -13.48 -5.93 21.35
N GLY A 250 -14.24 -5.09 20.66
CA GLY A 250 -13.89 -4.55 19.33
C GLY A 250 -15.03 -4.59 18.32
N ASP A 251 -14.71 -4.25 17.07
CA ASP A 251 -15.67 -4.31 15.97
C ASP A 251 -15.76 -5.73 15.41
N VAL A 252 -16.97 -6.28 15.34
CA VAL A 252 -17.23 -7.61 14.78
C VAL A 252 -17.81 -7.46 13.37
N TYR A 253 -17.16 -8.12 12.40
CA TYR A 253 -17.48 -8.04 10.97
C TYR A 253 -18.23 -9.29 10.44
N GLY A 254 -18.36 -10.33 11.25
CA GLY A 254 -19.07 -11.56 10.88
C GLY A 254 -19.04 -12.59 12.00
N GLU A 255 -19.87 -13.62 11.84
CA GLU A 255 -20.07 -14.69 12.80
C GLU A 255 -19.77 -16.04 12.15
N LEU A 256 -19.06 -16.91 12.87
CA LEU A 256 -18.81 -18.30 12.47
C LEU A 256 -19.64 -19.23 13.36
N HIS A 257 -20.50 -20.02 12.73
CA HIS A 257 -21.42 -20.93 13.40
C HIS A 257 -21.05 -22.38 13.08
N PHE A 258 -20.92 -23.20 14.12
CA PHE A 258 -20.63 -24.63 14.01
C PHE A 258 -21.91 -25.46 14.17
N VAL A 259 -22.15 -26.41 13.27
CA VAL A 259 -23.31 -27.28 13.30
C VAL A 259 -23.01 -28.48 14.20
N ARG A 260 -23.54 -28.46 15.43
CA ARG A 260 -23.22 -29.47 16.49
C ARG A 260 -23.49 -30.93 16.09
N ASN A 261 -24.48 -31.16 15.23
CA ASN A 261 -24.91 -32.51 14.85
C ASN A 261 -24.27 -33.01 13.55
N ALA A 262 -23.39 -32.21 12.92
CA ALA A 262 -22.77 -32.55 11.65
C ALA A 262 -21.30 -32.99 11.83
N GLY A 263 -20.79 -33.82 10.93
CA GLY A 263 -19.40 -34.29 10.97
C GLY A 263 -19.06 -35.19 12.18
N ALA A 264 -20.01 -36.02 12.63
CA ALA A 264 -19.85 -36.95 13.76
C ALA A 264 -19.38 -36.32 15.09
N GLY A 265 -19.62 -35.01 15.30
CA GLY A 265 -19.18 -34.29 16.50
C GLY A 265 -17.69 -33.90 16.50
N VAL A 266 -16.92 -34.28 15.47
CA VAL A 266 -15.48 -33.99 15.34
C VAL A 266 -15.20 -32.51 15.16
N VAL A 267 -16.17 -31.78 14.60
CA VAL A 267 -16.13 -30.34 14.29
C VAL A 267 -15.83 -29.47 15.52
N MET A 268 -16.19 -29.94 16.72
CA MET A 268 -16.01 -29.22 17.98
C MET A 268 -14.64 -29.50 18.64
N HIS A 269 -13.76 -30.30 18.00
CA HIS A 269 -12.41 -30.54 18.51
C HIS A 269 -11.55 -29.26 18.34
N PRO A 270 -10.85 -28.77 19.37
CA PRO A 270 -10.24 -27.42 19.34
C PRO A 270 -9.26 -27.18 18.17
N PRO A 271 -8.33 -28.10 17.83
CA PRO A 271 -7.51 -27.99 16.63
C PRO A 271 -8.28 -27.84 15.31
N LEU A 272 -9.43 -28.51 15.18
CA LEU A 272 -10.25 -28.41 13.99
C LEU A 272 -10.99 -27.07 13.97
N MET A 273 -11.54 -26.62 15.10
CA MET A 273 -12.17 -25.30 15.21
C MET A 273 -11.20 -24.16 14.85
N ASP A 274 -9.96 -24.24 15.29
CA ASP A 274 -8.93 -23.24 14.99
C ASP A 274 -8.62 -23.21 13.48
N THR A 275 -8.46 -24.39 12.89
CA THR A 275 -8.24 -24.56 11.44
C THR A 275 -9.42 -24.03 10.62
N VAL A 276 -10.66 -24.34 11.03
CA VAL A 276 -11.89 -23.86 10.39
C VAL A 276 -11.98 -22.33 10.47
N THR A 277 -11.63 -21.75 11.61
CA THR A 277 -11.64 -20.29 11.79
C THR A 277 -10.64 -19.60 10.86
N VAL A 278 -9.40 -20.11 10.80
CA VAL A 278 -8.35 -19.58 9.92
C VAL A 278 -8.74 -19.69 8.45
N THR A 279 -9.20 -20.87 8.03
CA THR A 279 -9.58 -21.13 6.64
C THR A 279 -10.80 -20.33 6.20
N ALA A 280 -11.77 -20.07 7.10
CA ALA A 280 -12.90 -19.17 6.82
C ALA A 280 -12.42 -17.75 6.47
N MET A 281 -11.47 -17.22 7.25
CA MET A 281 -10.93 -15.88 7.01
C MET A 281 -10.11 -15.82 5.73
N LEU A 282 -9.23 -16.80 5.50
CA LEU A 282 -8.42 -16.89 4.29
C LEU A 282 -9.30 -17.03 3.05
N TYR A 283 -10.37 -17.85 3.10
CA TYR A 283 -11.32 -17.99 2.01
C TYR A 283 -11.90 -16.63 1.62
N ARG A 284 -12.40 -15.86 2.59
CA ARG A 284 -12.99 -14.54 2.34
C ARG A 284 -11.97 -13.56 1.77
N PHE A 285 -10.75 -13.57 2.31
CA PHE A 285 -9.67 -12.73 1.79
C PHE A 285 -9.39 -13.05 0.32
N VAL A 286 -9.20 -14.34 -0.01
CA VAL A 286 -8.95 -14.78 -1.38
C VAL A 286 -10.11 -14.43 -2.31
N MET A 287 -11.36 -14.60 -1.87
CA MET A 287 -12.54 -14.21 -2.67
C MET A 287 -12.64 -12.69 -2.87
N ALA A 288 -12.30 -11.89 -1.86
CA ALA A 288 -12.38 -10.43 -1.94
C ALA A 288 -11.31 -9.82 -2.87
N TYR A 289 -10.13 -10.42 -2.91
CA TYR A 289 -8.98 -9.93 -3.69
C TYR A 289 -8.71 -10.71 -4.98
N GLY A 290 -9.50 -11.74 -5.28
CA GLY A 290 -9.38 -12.53 -6.52
C GLY A 290 -8.08 -13.33 -6.63
N LEU A 291 -7.60 -13.86 -5.51
CA LEU A 291 -6.33 -14.62 -5.41
C LEU A 291 -6.47 -16.12 -5.73
#